data_AF-A0A2V8XYH6-F1
#
_entry.id   AF-A0A2V8XYH6-F1
#
_cell.length_a   1.000
_cell.length_b   1.000
_cell.length_c   1.000
_cell.angle_alpha   90.00
_cell.angle_beta   90.00
_cell.angle_gamma   90.00
#
_symmetry.space_group_name_H-M   'P 1'
#
loop_
_entity.id
_entity.type
_entity.pdbx_description
1 polymer ?
#
loop_
_entity_poly.entity_id
_entity_poly.type
_entity_poly.pdbx_seq_one_letter_code
_entity_poly.pdbx_strand_id
1 'polypeptide(L)'
;MNQALKNKKVLILETAREINAQKWTPAEIEQLRLRLLAEHGEAGKTGPEYIADVLKDAGHKVLLSMQEEAEEQYEEEFEDLLHFKTLADAEVSIMRLDELMRKFRAHGEKAAVERVLEVARLGKRRAEMISRNHKVEPQKRAEKIEIANWFRIWLETPDSFFDWLDVRKQSPEFRENFPHAEDVE
;
A
#
# COMPACT_ATOMS: atom_id res chain seq x y z
N MET A 1 -9.93 25.07 -31.68
CA MET A 1 -10.18 24.14 -30.55
C MET A 1 -9.39 24.45 -29.27
N ASN A 2 -8.21 25.09 -29.32
CA ASN A 2 -7.34 25.30 -28.14
C ASN A 2 -7.84 26.34 -27.10
N GLN A 3 -8.64 27.32 -27.52
CA GLN A 3 -9.08 28.42 -26.65
C GLN A 3 -10.21 28.01 -25.68
N ALA A 4 -11.12 27.14 -26.13
CA ALA A 4 -12.20 26.60 -25.29
C ALA A 4 -11.67 25.64 -24.20
N LEU A 5 -10.68 24.80 -24.53
CA LEU A 5 -10.01 23.92 -23.57
C LEU A 5 -9.20 24.71 -22.54
N LYS A 6 -8.49 25.77 -22.96
CA LYS A 6 -7.82 26.70 -22.03
C LYS A 6 -8.81 27.37 -21.08
N ASN A 7 -9.98 27.76 -21.57
CA ASN A 7 -11.01 28.39 -20.73
C ASN A 7 -11.59 27.40 -19.70
N LYS A 8 -11.83 26.14 -20.09
CA LYS A 8 -12.27 25.08 -19.17
C LYS A 8 -11.24 24.80 -18.07
N LYS A 9 -9.95 24.74 -18.40
CA LYS A 9 -8.88 24.56 -17.41
C LYS A 9 -8.89 25.69 -16.36
N VAL A 10 -9.07 26.93 -16.78
CA VAL A 10 -9.14 28.09 -15.86
C VAL A 10 -10.34 27.97 -14.92
N LEU A 11 -11.53 27.68 -15.46
CA LEU A 11 -12.75 27.49 -14.66
C LEU A 11 -12.61 26.37 -13.63
N ILE A 12 -12.05 25.21 -14.02
CA ILE A 12 -11.81 24.09 -13.10
C ILE A 12 -10.92 24.53 -11.93
N LEU A 13 -9.83 25.25 -12.20
CA LEU A 13 -8.90 25.69 -11.16
C LEU A 13 -9.44 26.82 -10.27
N GLU A 14 -10.28 27.70 -10.81
CA GLU A 14 -10.97 28.74 -10.04
C GLU A 14 -11.98 28.10 -9.08
N THR A 15 -12.86 27.23 -9.57
CA THR A 15 -13.81 26.50 -8.72
C THR A 15 -13.10 25.59 -7.71
N ALA A 16 -11.98 24.97 -8.08
CA ALA A 16 -11.16 24.17 -7.16
C ALA A 16 -10.60 25.00 -5.99
N ARG A 17 -10.15 26.23 -6.25
CA ARG A 17 -9.67 27.15 -5.21
C ARG A 17 -10.78 27.58 -4.26
N GLU A 18 -12.00 27.74 -4.75
CA GLU A 18 -13.16 28.08 -3.91
C GLU A 18 -13.57 26.93 -2.99
N ILE A 19 -13.51 25.70 -3.50
CA ILE A 19 -13.78 24.49 -2.71
C ILE A 19 -12.67 24.28 -1.67
N ASN A 20 -11.43 24.64 -2.01
CA ASN A 20 -10.25 24.56 -1.14
C ASN A 20 -10.09 23.19 -0.44
N ALA A 21 -10.35 22.11 -1.19
CA ALA A 21 -10.18 20.76 -0.67
C ALA A 21 -8.68 20.45 -0.49
N GLN A 22 -8.34 19.79 0.61
CA GLN A 22 -6.96 19.33 0.88
C GLN A 22 -6.54 18.19 -0.05
N LYS A 23 -7.49 17.31 -0.40
CA LYS A 23 -7.33 16.21 -1.35
C LYS A 23 -8.51 16.20 -2.32
N TRP A 24 -8.39 15.47 -3.42
CA TRP A 24 -9.43 15.35 -4.44
C TRP A 24 -9.74 13.88 -4.71
N THR A 25 -10.74 13.38 -3.99
CA THR A 25 -11.36 12.06 -4.13
C THR A 25 -12.40 12.06 -5.27
N PRO A 26 -12.93 10.89 -5.70
CA PRO A 26 -14.01 10.85 -6.67
C PRO A 26 -15.24 11.66 -6.23
N ALA A 27 -15.51 11.73 -4.92
CA ALA A 27 -16.60 12.52 -4.36
C ALA A 27 -16.34 14.03 -4.51
N GLU A 28 -15.13 14.50 -4.20
CA GLU A 28 -14.75 15.92 -4.35
C GLU A 28 -14.70 16.35 -5.82
N ILE A 29 -14.23 15.47 -6.71
CA ILE A 29 -14.27 15.69 -8.16
C ILE A 29 -15.70 15.81 -8.67
N GLU A 30 -16.61 14.95 -8.19
CA GLU A 30 -18.03 15.04 -8.56
C GLU A 30 -18.68 16.31 -7.99
N GLN A 31 -18.33 16.71 -6.76
CA GLN A 31 -18.78 17.97 -6.17
C GLN A 31 -18.32 19.18 -7.01
N LEU A 32 -17.05 19.20 -7.46
CA LEU A 32 -16.55 20.24 -8.35
C LEU A 32 -17.28 20.21 -9.69
N ARG A 33 -17.54 19.03 -10.26
CA ARG A 33 -18.27 18.89 -11.53
C ARG A 33 -19.69 19.45 -11.43
N LEU A 34 -20.41 19.13 -10.35
CA LEU A 34 -21.76 19.63 -10.11
C LEU A 34 -21.76 21.15 -9.96
N ARG A 35 -20.76 21.71 -9.28
CA ARG A 35 -20.62 23.16 -9.10
C ARG A 35 -20.30 23.87 -10.42
N LEU A 36 -19.38 23.34 -11.22
CA LEU A 36 -19.10 23.85 -12.57
C LEU A 36 -20.37 23.87 -13.45
N LEU A 37 -21.17 22.81 -13.38
CA LEU A 37 -22.42 22.73 -14.13
C LEU A 37 -23.45 23.76 -13.65
N ALA A 38 -23.56 23.96 -12.34
CA ALA A 38 -24.51 24.91 -11.74
C ALA A 38 -24.13 26.38 -12.03
N GLU A 39 -22.84 26.72 -12.00
CA GLU A 39 -22.35 28.10 -12.15
C GLU A 39 -22.13 28.49 -13.62
N HIS A 40 -21.78 27.53 -14.48
CA HIS A 40 -21.35 27.81 -15.85
C HIS A 40 -22.12 27.05 -16.95
N GLY A 41 -23.14 26.26 -16.60
CA GLY A 41 -24.01 25.58 -17.56
C GLY A 41 -23.25 24.70 -18.55
N GLU A 42 -23.53 24.83 -19.86
CA GLU A 42 -22.84 24.04 -20.89
C GLU A 42 -21.32 24.27 -20.94
N ALA A 43 -20.84 25.47 -20.56
CA ALA A 43 -19.41 25.76 -20.54
C ALA A 43 -18.68 24.98 -19.42
N GLY A 44 -19.38 24.70 -18.31
CA GLY A 44 -18.89 23.89 -17.19
C GLY A 44 -18.98 22.38 -17.40
N LYS A 45 -19.64 21.91 -18.48
CA LYS A 45 -19.79 20.49 -18.76
C LYS A 45 -18.43 19.86 -19.11
N THR A 46 -17.95 19.03 -18.19
CA THR A 46 -16.64 18.40 -18.23
C THR A 46 -16.69 17.01 -17.57
N GLY A 47 -15.90 16.06 -18.08
CA GLY A 47 -15.79 14.71 -17.51
C GLY A 47 -14.91 14.66 -16.26
N PRO A 48 -15.18 13.74 -15.31
CA PRO A 48 -14.43 13.60 -14.06
C PRO A 48 -12.94 13.28 -14.28
N GLU A 49 -12.61 12.50 -15.31
CA GLU A 49 -11.22 12.17 -15.69
C GLU A 49 -10.44 13.43 -16.13
N TYR A 50 -11.06 14.31 -16.92
CA TYR A 50 -10.42 15.56 -17.33
C TYR A 50 -10.23 16.55 -16.16
N ILE A 51 -11.17 16.57 -15.20
CA ILE A 51 -11.02 17.35 -13.96
C ILE A 51 -9.83 16.82 -13.16
N ALA A 52 -9.75 15.50 -12.98
CA ALA A 52 -8.64 14.85 -12.28
C ALA A 52 -7.28 15.21 -12.90
N ASP A 53 -7.15 15.13 -14.22
CA ASP A 53 -5.92 15.46 -14.93
C ASP A 53 -5.55 16.94 -14.76
N VAL A 54 -6.52 17.85 -14.88
CA VAL A 54 -6.29 19.30 -14.69
C VAL A 54 -5.84 19.62 -13.26
N LEU A 55 -6.41 18.95 -12.27
CA LEU A 55 -6.03 19.12 -10.86
C LEU A 55 -4.62 18.58 -10.61
N LYS A 56 -4.28 17.39 -11.16
CA LYS A 56 -2.93 16.81 -11.08
C LYS A 56 -1.88 17.73 -11.73
N ASP A 57 -2.16 18.23 -12.94
CA ASP A 57 -1.30 19.17 -13.67
C ASP A 57 -1.03 20.47 -12.90
N ALA A 58 -1.99 20.90 -12.07
CA ALA A 58 -1.88 22.09 -11.25
C ALA A 58 -1.24 21.82 -9.88
N GLY A 59 -0.80 20.59 -9.62
CA GLY A 59 -0.13 20.19 -8.39
C GLY A 59 -1.08 19.88 -7.23
N HIS A 60 -2.39 19.75 -7.47
CA HIS A 60 -3.32 19.29 -6.44
C HIS A 60 -3.20 17.78 -6.22
N LYS A 61 -3.40 17.34 -4.97
CA LYS A 61 -3.38 15.93 -4.60
C LYS A 61 -4.69 15.27 -4.99
N VAL A 62 -4.64 14.32 -5.93
CA VAL A 62 -5.82 13.65 -6.49
C VAL A 62 -5.70 12.15 -6.21
N LEU A 63 -6.71 11.58 -5.53
CA LEU A 63 -6.79 10.17 -5.14
C LEU A 63 -8.04 9.59 -5.79
N LEU A 64 -7.87 8.85 -6.89
CA LEU A 64 -8.98 8.38 -7.73
C LEU A 64 -9.51 7.01 -7.30
N SER A 65 -8.77 6.32 -6.43
CA SER A 65 -9.15 5.02 -5.90
C SER A 65 -9.24 5.04 -4.37
N MET A 66 -10.09 4.15 -3.84
CA MET A 66 -10.13 3.88 -2.39
C MET A 66 -8.79 3.35 -1.87
N GLN A 67 -7.97 2.77 -2.75
CA GLN A 67 -6.61 2.34 -2.46
C GLN A 67 -5.68 3.53 -2.23
N GLU A 68 -5.65 4.52 -3.12
CA GLU A 68 -4.87 5.75 -2.96
C GLU A 68 -5.32 6.58 -1.74
N GLU A 69 -6.62 6.55 -1.41
CA GLU A 69 -7.15 7.21 -0.21
C GLU A 69 -6.74 6.51 1.09
N ALA A 70 -6.82 5.17 1.14
CA ALA A 70 -6.27 4.39 2.23
C ALA A 70 -4.73 4.49 2.28
N GLU A 71 -4.09 4.76 1.14
CA GLU A 71 -2.65 4.92 1.06
C GLU A 71 -2.15 6.13 1.84
N GLU A 72 -2.82 7.26 1.66
CA GLU A 72 -2.55 8.50 2.39
C GLU A 72 -3.01 8.44 3.85
N GLN A 73 -4.21 7.89 4.11
CA GLN A 73 -4.79 7.91 5.45
C GLN A 73 -3.98 7.10 6.46
N TYR A 74 -3.37 5.99 6.01
CA TYR A 74 -2.62 5.09 6.88
C TYR A 74 -1.12 5.09 6.59
N GLU A 75 -0.61 6.08 5.86
CA GLU A 75 0.78 6.10 5.39
C GLU A 75 1.78 5.91 6.53
N GLU A 76 1.52 6.53 7.68
CA GLU A 76 2.34 6.38 8.90
C GLU A 76 2.34 4.94 9.44
N GLU A 77 1.22 4.21 9.41
CA GLU A 77 1.17 2.82 9.89
C GLU A 77 1.86 1.83 8.95
N PHE A 78 2.07 2.20 7.68
CA PHE A 78 2.80 1.39 6.70
C PHE A 78 4.27 1.80 6.55
N GLU A 79 4.69 2.91 7.17
CA GLU A 79 6.06 3.37 7.17
C GLU A 79 6.98 2.39 7.95
N ASP A 80 8.11 2.01 7.36
CA ASP A 80 9.08 1.05 7.90
C ASP A 80 8.53 -0.35 8.29
N LEU A 81 7.36 -0.74 7.76
CA LEU A 81 6.72 -2.02 8.07
C LEU A 81 7.50 -3.25 7.56
N LEU A 82 8.34 -3.07 6.53
CA LEU A 82 9.14 -4.13 5.89
C LEU A 82 10.65 -3.94 6.11
N HIS A 83 11.06 -3.82 7.37
CA HIS A 83 12.47 -3.82 7.75
C HIS A 83 12.89 -5.18 8.27
N PHE A 84 13.48 -6.03 7.41
CA PHE A 84 13.98 -7.34 7.87
C PHE A 84 15.34 -7.72 7.29
N LYS A 85 16.36 -7.71 8.15
CA LYS A 85 17.70 -8.22 7.85
C LYS A 85 17.80 -9.68 8.27
N THR A 86 17.22 -10.03 9.42
CA THR A 86 17.25 -11.36 10.04
C THR A 86 15.89 -12.09 9.94
N LEU A 87 15.84 -13.34 10.43
CA LEU A 87 14.59 -14.09 10.63
C LEU A 87 13.73 -13.45 11.72
N ALA A 88 14.32 -13.05 12.85
CA ALA A 88 13.61 -12.36 13.93
C ALA A 88 12.93 -11.07 13.46
N ASP A 89 13.62 -10.26 12.65
CA ASP A 89 13.03 -9.02 12.11
C ASP A 89 11.83 -9.31 11.20
N ALA A 90 11.89 -10.40 10.42
CA ALA A 90 10.81 -10.80 9.54
C ALA A 90 9.59 -11.31 10.32
N GLU A 91 9.81 -12.04 11.41
CA GLU A 91 8.74 -12.42 12.34
C GLU A 91 8.03 -11.19 12.90
N VAL A 92 8.77 -10.18 13.35
CA VAL A 92 8.21 -8.90 13.83
C VAL A 92 7.45 -8.18 12.71
N SER A 93 8.00 -8.15 11.50
CA SER A 93 7.34 -7.52 10.34
C SER A 93 5.99 -8.20 10.03
N ILE A 94 5.95 -9.53 10.05
CA ILE A 94 4.71 -10.30 9.82
C ILE A 94 3.72 -10.14 10.97
N MET A 95 4.19 -10.08 12.22
CA MET A 95 3.36 -9.78 13.40
C MET A 95 2.64 -8.43 13.26
N ARG A 96 3.37 -7.37 12.88
CA ARG A 96 2.77 -6.04 12.65
C ARG A 96 1.77 -6.05 11.50
N LEU A 97 2.08 -6.77 10.40
CA LEU A 97 1.13 -6.96 9.30
C LEU A 97 -0.15 -7.67 9.75
N ASP A 98 -0.03 -8.70 10.60
CA ASP A 98 -1.16 -9.43 11.15
C ASP A 98 -2.04 -8.57 12.06
N GLU A 99 -1.43 -7.77 12.92
CA GLU A 99 -2.12 -6.81 13.78
C GLU A 99 -2.94 -5.80 12.95
N LEU A 100 -2.33 -5.22 11.92
CA LEU A 100 -3.02 -4.32 10.99
C LEU A 100 -4.14 -5.03 10.22
N MET A 101 -3.89 -6.26 9.74
CA MET A 101 -4.89 -7.08 9.07
C MET A 101 -6.12 -7.29 9.95
N ARG A 102 -5.92 -7.71 11.20
CA ARG A 102 -7.02 -7.94 12.16
C ARG A 102 -7.76 -6.65 12.48
N LYS A 103 -7.03 -5.54 12.70
CA LYS A 103 -7.61 -4.20 12.95
C LYS A 103 -8.51 -3.79 11.79
N PHE A 104 -8.03 -3.82 10.55
CA PHE A 104 -8.81 -3.36 9.39
C PHE A 104 -9.97 -4.30 9.06
N ARG A 105 -9.82 -5.62 9.23
CA ARG A 105 -10.92 -6.59 9.12
C ARG A 105 -12.03 -6.30 10.14
N ALA A 106 -11.67 -6.01 11.39
CA ALA A 106 -12.64 -5.70 12.45
C ALA A 106 -13.44 -4.41 12.16
N HIS A 107 -12.83 -3.44 11.49
CA HIS A 107 -13.47 -2.18 11.11
C HIS A 107 -14.18 -2.23 9.74
N GLY A 108 -14.06 -3.34 8.99
CA GLY A 108 -14.66 -3.48 7.67
C GLY A 108 -13.94 -2.73 6.54
N GLU A 109 -12.71 -2.29 6.79
CA GLU A 109 -11.90 -1.46 5.90
C GLU A 109 -11.24 -2.30 4.79
N LYS A 110 -11.99 -2.62 3.74
CA LYS A 110 -11.54 -3.52 2.65
C LYS A 110 -10.30 -3.01 1.91
N ALA A 111 -10.20 -1.71 1.66
CA ALA A 111 -9.06 -1.11 0.96
C ALA A 111 -7.77 -1.23 1.79
N ALA A 112 -7.86 -0.96 3.09
CA ALA A 112 -6.73 -1.09 4.00
C ALA A 112 -6.28 -2.57 4.15
N VAL A 113 -7.23 -3.51 4.18
CA VAL A 113 -6.94 -4.96 4.13
C VAL A 113 -6.15 -5.34 2.88
N GLU A 114 -6.59 -4.89 1.69
CA GLU A 114 -5.86 -5.18 0.45
C GLU A 114 -4.45 -4.59 0.47
N ARG A 115 -4.30 -3.37 1.01
CA ARG A 115 -2.98 -2.74 1.17
C ARG A 115 -2.05 -3.57 2.04
N VAL A 116 -2.52 -4.12 3.17
CA VAL A 116 -1.71 -5.03 4.01
C VAL A 116 -1.25 -6.25 3.20
N LEU A 117 -2.14 -6.85 2.39
CA LEU A 117 -1.78 -7.98 1.52
C LEU A 117 -0.72 -7.58 0.47
N GLU A 118 -0.84 -6.40 -0.13
CA GLU A 118 0.14 -5.91 -1.10
C GLU A 118 1.53 -5.70 -0.49
N VAL A 119 1.58 -5.15 0.73
CA VAL A 119 2.83 -4.96 1.47
C VAL A 119 3.43 -6.32 1.84
N ALA A 120 2.64 -7.29 2.30
CA ALA A 120 3.13 -8.65 2.53
C ALA A 120 3.65 -9.32 1.24
N ARG A 121 2.95 -9.16 0.11
CA ARG A 121 3.42 -9.64 -1.21
C ARG A 121 4.73 -8.94 -1.62
N LEU A 122 4.92 -7.67 -1.31
CA LEU A 122 6.17 -6.96 -1.54
C LEU A 122 7.31 -7.52 -0.68
N GLY A 123 7.06 -7.79 0.61
CA GLY A 123 8.00 -8.46 1.52
C GLY A 123 8.47 -9.81 0.96
N LYS A 124 7.52 -10.65 0.53
CA LYS A 124 7.81 -11.92 -0.16
C LYS A 124 8.71 -11.73 -1.38
N ARG A 125 8.35 -10.83 -2.30
CA ARG A 125 9.13 -10.58 -3.53
C ARG A 125 10.55 -10.10 -3.23
N ARG A 126 10.73 -9.23 -2.22
CA ARG A 126 12.06 -8.76 -1.78
C ARG A 126 12.91 -9.92 -1.27
N ALA A 127 12.35 -10.79 -0.44
CA ALA A 127 13.05 -11.98 0.05
C ALA A 127 13.43 -12.95 -1.08
N GLU A 128 12.50 -13.24 -2.00
CA GLU A 128 12.78 -14.07 -3.18
C GLU A 128 13.86 -13.50 -4.10
N MET A 129 13.88 -12.17 -4.28
CA MET A 129 14.90 -11.52 -5.08
C MET A 129 16.30 -11.72 -4.50
N ILE A 130 16.45 -11.56 -3.18
CA ILE A 130 17.74 -11.70 -2.50
C ILE A 130 18.19 -13.16 -2.47
N SER A 131 17.28 -14.12 -2.24
CA SER A 131 17.65 -15.54 -2.22
C SER A 131 18.18 -16.06 -3.56
N ARG A 132 17.73 -15.47 -4.68
CA ARG A 132 18.21 -15.79 -6.04
C ARG A 132 19.54 -15.11 -6.39
N ASN A 133 19.97 -14.11 -5.63
CA ASN A 133 21.19 -13.35 -5.92
C ASN A 133 22.45 -14.12 -5.47
N HIS A 134 23.20 -14.67 -6.42
CA HIS A 134 24.39 -15.49 -6.17
C HIS A 134 25.57 -14.72 -5.55
N LYS A 135 25.53 -13.38 -5.54
CA LYS A 135 26.51 -12.54 -4.84
C LYS A 135 26.29 -12.48 -3.33
N VAL A 136 25.16 -12.98 -2.85
CA VAL A 136 24.81 -13.03 -1.43
C VAL A 136 25.31 -14.35 -0.84
N GLU A 137 25.88 -14.26 0.36
CA GLU A 137 26.34 -15.41 1.15
C GLU A 137 25.29 -16.54 1.19
N PRO A 138 25.68 -17.82 1.03
CA PRO A 138 24.74 -18.95 1.02
C PRO A 138 23.80 -18.98 2.23
N GLN A 139 24.33 -18.69 3.42
CA GLN A 139 23.54 -18.65 4.66
C GLN A 139 22.46 -17.56 4.61
N LYS A 140 22.84 -16.34 4.17
CA LYS A 140 21.89 -15.24 4.02
C LYS A 140 20.84 -15.53 2.94
N ARG A 141 21.20 -16.27 1.88
CA ARG A 141 20.21 -16.71 0.89
C ARG A 141 19.23 -17.71 1.50
N ALA A 142 19.70 -18.68 2.29
CA ALA A 142 18.84 -19.62 3.00
C ALA A 142 17.85 -18.92 3.94
N GLU A 143 18.32 -17.93 4.71
CA GLU A 143 17.43 -17.08 5.54
C GLU A 143 16.35 -16.41 4.69
N LYS A 144 16.70 -15.84 3.52
CA LYS A 144 15.72 -15.19 2.65
C LYS A 144 14.75 -16.17 1.96
N ILE A 145 15.16 -17.42 1.73
CA ILE A 145 14.24 -18.48 1.28
C ILE A 145 13.20 -18.75 2.36
N GLU A 146 13.65 -18.90 3.60
CA GLU A 146 12.76 -19.17 4.74
C GLU A 146 11.79 -18.00 4.98
N ILE A 147 12.28 -16.76 4.96
CA ILE A 147 11.44 -15.56 5.08
C ILE A 147 10.40 -15.49 3.95
N ALA A 148 10.78 -15.79 2.70
CA ALA A 148 9.83 -15.81 1.58
C ALA A 148 8.73 -16.88 1.80
N ASN A 149 9.09 -18.02 2.39
CA ASN A 149 8.14 -19.06 2.74
C ASN A 149 7.21 -18.62 3.88
N TRP A 150 7.71 -17.90 4.88
CA TRP A 150 6.88 -17.34 5.96
C TRP A 150 5.82 -16.38 5.41
N PHE A 151 6.21 -15.41 4.58
CA PHE A 151 5.26 -14.52 3.93
C PHE A 151 4.24 -15.28 3.06
N ARG A 152 4.67 -16.35 2.36
CA ARG A 152 3.77 -17.18 1.57
C ARG A 152 2.70 -17.84 2.44
N ILE A 153 3.10 -18.48 3.54
CA ILE A 153 2.17 -19.19 4.43
C ILE A 153 1.25 -18.21 5.14
N TRP A 154 1.76 -17.06 5.59
CA TRP A 154 0.92 -16.02 6.17
C TRP A 154 -0.12 -15.48 5.16
N LEU A 155 0.25 -15.28 3.89
CA LEU A 155 -0.68 -14.86 2.83
C LEU A 155 -1.75 -15.92 2.51
N GLU A 156 -1.42 -17.21 2.64
CA GLU A 156 -2.34 -18.32 2.37
C GLU A 156 -3.27 -18.62 3.56
N THR A 157 -2.71 -18.62 4.78
CA THR A 157 -3.38 -19.01 6.02
C THR A 157 -2.94 -18.10 7.18
N PRO A 158 -3.37 -16.83 7.21
CA PRO A 158 -2.92 -15.86 8.21
C PRO A 158 -3.33 -16.26 9.64
N ASP A 159 -4.55 -16.81 9.79
CA ASP A 159 -5.11 -17.14 11.11
C ASP A 159 -4.37 -18.28 11.83
N SER A 160 -3.65 -19.14 11.08
CA SER A 160 -2.88 -20.28 11.63
C SER A 160 -1.37 -20.09 11.50
N PHE A 161 -0.91 -18.94 11.00
CA PHE A 161 0.49 -18.72 10.69
C PHE A 161 1.39 -18.80 11.93
N PHE A 162 1.02 -18.17 13.04
CA PHE A 162 1.87 -18.13 14.24
C PHE A 162 1.98 -19.50 14.92
N ASP A 163 0.88 -20.26 14.99
CA ASP A 163 0.91 -21.65 15.47
C ASP A 163 1.82 -22.52 14.59
N TRP A 164 1.76 -22.33 13.27
CA TRP A 164 2.65 -23.01 12.34
C TRP A 164 4.11 -22.58 12.53
N LEU A 165 4.37 -21.27 12.73
CA LEU A 165 5.71 -20.71 12.88
C LEU A 165 6.39 -21.25 14.15
N ASP A 166 5.66 -21.36 15.25
CA ASP A 166 6.16 -21.94 16.50
C ASP A 166 6.62 -23.38 16.31
N VAL A 167 5.83 -24.19 15.60
CA VAL A 167 6.21 -25.57 15.26
C VAL A 167 7.39 -25.59 14.28
N ARG A 168 7.41 -24.68 13.29
CA ARG A 168 8.48 -24.58 12.30
C ARG A 168 9.83 -24.27 12.95
N LYS A 169 9.89 -23.34 13.90
CA LYS A 169 11.13 -22.96 14.63
C LYS A 169 11.66 -24.09 15.52
N GLN A 170 10.80 -25.03 15.92
CA GLN A 170 11.18 -26.21 16.70
C GLN A 170 11.67 -27.39 15.84
N SER A 171 11.50 -27.34 14.52
CA SER A 171 11.86 -28.47 13.67
C SER A 171 13.38 -28.69 13.62
N PRO A 172 13.85 -29.95 13.52
CA PRO A 172 15.29 -30.24 13.41
C PRO A 172 15.93 -29.52 12.23
N GLU A 173 15.29 -29.54 11.06
CA GLU A 173 15.75 -28.85 9.85
C GLU A 173 15.91 -27.34 10.07
N PHE A 174 15.01 -26.70 10.83
CA PHE A 174 15.15 -25.26 11.12
C PHE A 174 16.38 -25.01 11.99
N ARG A 175 16.53 -25.78 13.07
CA ARG A 175 17.62 -25.61 14.04
C ARG A 175 18.99 -25.93 13.45
N GLU A 176 19.05 -26.89 12.54
CA GLU A 176 20.27 -27.24 11.80
C GLU A 176 20.67 -26.12 10.82
N ASN A 177 19.69 -25.58 10.08
CA ASN A 177 19.96 -24.56 9.06
C ASN A 177 20.12 -23.15 9.65
N PHE A 178 19.54 -22.86 10.81
CA PHE A 178 19.52 -21.53 11.43
C PHE A 178 19.83 -21.55 12.94
N PRO A 179 21.03 -21.99 13.34
CA PRO A 179 21.41 -22.10 14.76
C PRO A 179 21.47 -20.75 15.50
N HIS A 180 21.58 -19.65 14.76
CA HIS A 180 21.68 -18.27 15.24
C HIS A 180 20.43 -17.43 14.91
N ALA A 181 19.28 -18.07 14.66
CA ALA A 181 18.07 -17.38 14.22
C ALA A 181 17.52 -16.36 15.25
N GLU A 182 17.87 -16.54 16.53
CA GLU A 182 17.44 -15.69 17.66
C GLU A 182 18.47 -14.62 18.05
N ASP A 183 19.65 -14.61 17.40
CA ASP A 183 20.68 -13.63 17.69
C ASP A 183 20.29 -12.29 17.06
N VAL A 184 19.87 -11.35 17.91
CA VAL A 184 19.61 -9.95 17.54
C VAL A 184 20.97 -9.26 17.46
N GLU A 185 21.52 -9.10 16.24
CA GLU A 185 22.72 -8.27 16.00
C GLU A 185 22.42 -6.77 16.07
#